data_AF-A0A192CMT5-F1
#
_entry.id   AF-A0A192CMT5-F1
#
_cell.length_a   1.000
_cell.length_b   1.000
_cell.length_c   1.000
_cell.angle_alpha   90.00
_cell.angle_beta   90.00
_cell.angle_gamma   90.00
#
_symmetry.space_group_name_H-M   'P 1'
#
loop_
_entity.id
_entity.type
_entity.pdbx_description
1 polymer ?
#
loop_
_entity_poly.entity_id
_entity_poly.type
_entity_poly.pdbx_seq_one_letter_code
_entity_poly.pdbx_strand_id
1 'polypeptide(L)' 'MQHLKNITAGNPKTIEQYQLTKKAGVIWLYTEDGKNWYDELKKLSG' A
#
# COMPACT_ATOMS: atom_id res chain seq x y z
N MET A 1 -0.93 -2.17 19.05
CA MET A 1 0.08 -1.85 18.02
C MET A 1 -0.10 -2.82 16.87
N GLN A 2 -0.49 -2.34 15.68
CA GLN A 2 -0.52 -3.20 14.50
C GLN A 2 0.91 -3.57 14.13
N HIS A 3 1.22 -4.86 14.21
CA HIS A 3 2.52 -5.37 13.79
C HIS A 3 2.41 -5.78 12.33
N LEU A 4 2.73 -4.86 11.43
CA LEU A 4 2.71 -5.10 9.99
C LEU A 4 3.99 -5.88 9.65
N LYS A 5 3.86 -7.21 9.51
CA LYS A 5 4.95 -8.12 9.10
C LYS A 5 4.79 -8.46 7.62
N ASN A 6 5.89 -8.85 6.98
CA ASN A 6 5.91 -9.40 5.61
C ASN A 6 5.32 -8.45 4.54
N ILE A 7 5.74 -7.17 4.59
CA ILE A 7 5.35 -6.18 3.60
C ILE A 7 6.15 -6.41 2.32
N THR A 8 5.46 -6.49 1.19
CA THR A 8 6.06 -6.68 -0.12
C THR A 8 5.64 -5.57 -1.08
N ALA A 9 6.55 -5.19 -1.97
CA ALA A 9 6.21 -4.31 -3.08
C ALA A 9 5.38 -5.09 -4.10
N GLY A 10 4.27 -4.50 -4.54
CA GLY A 10 3.37 -5.11 -5.51
C GLY A 10 2.94 -4.15 -6.61
N ASN A 11 2.29 -4.71 -7.63
CA ASN A 11 1.73 -3.93 -8.71
C ASN A 11 0.49 -3.15 -8.24
N PRO A 12 0.22 -1.97 -8.83
CA PRO A 12 -1.00 -1.22 -8.56
C PRO A 12 -2.24 -2.07 -8.86
N LYS A 13 -3.17 -2.13 -7.90
CA LYS A 13 -4.42 -2.91 -8.02
C LYS A 13 -5.58 -2.10 -8.59
N THR A 14 -5.49 -0.78 -8.60
CA THR A 14 -6.54 0.12 -9.12
C THR A 14 -6.00 1.10 -10.16
N ILE A 15 -6.90 1.68 -10.96
CA ILE A 15 -6.54 2.68 -11.97
C ILE A 15 -5.86 3.90 -11.33
N GLU A 16 -6.35 4.34 -10.18
CA GLU A 16 -5.75 5.45 -9.45
C GLU A 16 -4.32 5.13 -9.00
N GLN A 17 -4.09 3.93 -8.45
CA GLN A 17 -2.77 3.47 -8.06
C GLN A 17 -1.83 3.42 -9.26
N TYR A 18 -2.33 2.94 -10.41
CA TYR A 18 -1.56 2.90 -11.65
C TYR A 18 -1.18 4.31 -12.14
N GLN A 19 -2.12 5.26 -12.10
CA GLN A 19 -1.85 6.65 -12.48
C GLN A 19 -0.80 7.30 -11.57
N LEU A 20 -0.87 7.06 -10.26
CA LEU A 20 0.11 7.57 -9.29
C LEU A 20 1.49 6.93 -9.50
N THR A 21 1.55 5.64 -9.78
CA THR A 21 2.79 4.93 -10.14
C THR A 21 3.42 5.57 -11.38
N LYS A 22 2.61 5.81 -12.42
CA LYS A 22 3.06 6.38 -13.68
C LYS A 22 3.49 7.85 -13.55
N LYS A 23 2.79 8.64 -12.74
CA LYS A 23 3.05 10.09 -12.57
C LYS A 23 4.18 10.40 -11.62
N ALA A 24 4.31 9.64 -10.52
CA ALA A 24 5.18 9.97 -9.41
C ALA A 24 6.10 8.82 -8.96
N GLY A 25 6.08 7.68 -9.65
CA GLY A 25 6.91 6.53 -9.30
C GLY A 25 6.51 5.87 -7.96
N VAL A 26 5.24 6.01 -7.56
CA VAL A 26 4.75 5.49 -6.28
C VAL A 26 4.90 3.96 -6.22
N ILE A 27 5.50 3.47 -5.14
CA ILE A 27 5.62 2.05 -4.83
C ILE A 27 4.46 1.65 -3.91
N TRP A 28 3.76 0.58 -4.28
CA TRP A 28 2.65 0.03 -3.50
C TRP A 28 3.15 -1.08 -2.61
N LEU A 29 2.87 -0.93 -1.32
CA LEU A 29 3.28 -1.86 -0.29
C LEU A 29 2.05 -2.62 0.21
N TYR A 30 2.11 -3.94 0.15
CA TYR A 30 1.04 -4.82 0.61
C TYR A 30 1.55 -5.72 1.72
N THR A 31 0.70 -5.93 2.73
CA THR A 31 0.93 -6.98 3.75
C THR A 31 0.77 -8.37 3.13
N GLU A 32 1.17 -9.41 3.86
CA GLU A 32 0.93 -10.80 3.48
C GLU A 32 -0.56 -11.10 3.23
N ASP A 33 -1.45 -10.51 4.03
CA ASP A 33 -2.90 -10.58 3.84
C ASP A 33 -3.42 -9.78 2.62
N GLY A 34 -2.54 -9.16 1.85
CA GLY A 34 -2.86 -8.37 0.66
C GLY A 34 -3.43 -6.97 0.92
N LYS A 35 -3.40 -6.51 2.18
CA LYS A 35 -3.87 -5.16 2.57
C LYS A 35 -2.84 -4.11 2.17
N ASN A 36 -3.32 -2.97 1.68
CA ASN A 36 -2.45 -1.85 1.35
C ASN A 36 -1.95 -1.16 2.63
N TRP A 37 -0.64 -0.98 2.72
CA TRP A 37 0.02 -0.26 3.81
C TRP A 37 -0.55 1.14 4.05
N TYR A 38 -0.85 1.90 2.99
CA TYR A 38 -1.35 3.28 3.10
C TYR A 38 -2.72 3.36 3.79
N ASP A 39 -3.58 2.35 3.60
CA ASP A 39 -4.89 2.30 4.24
C ASP A 39 -4.78 1.92 5.72
N GLU A 40 -3.86 1.03 6.06
CA GLU A 40 -3.58 0.66 7.46
C GLU A 40 -2.92 1.82 8.21
N LEU A 41 -2.04 2.59 7.56
CA LEU A 41 -1.45 3.80 8.13
C LEU A 41 -2.53 4.82 8.52
N LYS A 42 -3.54 5.05 7.66
CA LYS A 42 -4.66 5.95 7.95
C LYS A 42 -5.45 5.52 9.19
N LYS A 43 -5.60 4.22 9.43
CA LYS A 43 -6.30 3.67 10.60
C LYS A 43 -5.52 3.84 11.89
N LEU A 44 -4.19 3.90 11.83
CA LEU A 44 -3.32 4.11 12.99
C LEU A 44 -3.24 5.57 13.42
N SER A 45 -3.52 6.51 12.51
CA SER A 45 -3.51 7.95 12.77
C SER A 45 -4.83 8.52 13.29
N GLY A 46 -5.85 7.68 13.50
CA GLY A 46 -7.14 8.03 14.12
C GLY A 46 -7.26 7.44 15.51
#